data_AF-A0A831ZVF7-F1
#
_entry.id   AF-A0A831ZVF7-F1
#
_cell.length_a   1.000
_cell.length_b   1.000
_cell.length_c   1.000
_cell.angle_alpha   90.00
_cell.angle_beta   90.00
_cell.angle_gamma   90.00
#
_symmetry.space_group_name_H-M   'P 1'
#
loop_
_entity.id
_entity.type
_entity.pdbx_description
1 polymer ?
#
loop_
_entity_poly.entity_id
_entity_poly.type
_entity_poly.pdbx_seq_one_letter_code
_entity_poly.pdbx_strand_id
1 'polypeptide(L)'
;MITKNKEKALINFKKANSLLTKIIDMTENNEYCINIMQQNLAVVGLLRSAHQMLMENHLNSCFKSAINSKNEKKKKEMITEILKVTKLFNK
;
A
#
# COMPACT_ATOMS: atom_id res chain seq x y z
N MET A 1 7.72 3.77 17.96
CA MET A 1 8.50 4.25 16.79
C MET A 1 7.94 3.64 15.52
N ILE A 2 7.77 4.45 14.47
CA ILE A 2 7.38 3.96 13.14
C ILE A 2 8.59 3.20 12.56
N THR A 3 8.36 2.04 11.95
CA THR A 3 9.46 1.29 11.31
C THR A 3 9.88 2.00 10.01
N LYS A 4 11.14 1.85 9.60
CA LYS A 4 11.68 2.44 8.35
C LYS A 4 10.81 2.16 7.12
N ASN A 5 10.18 0.98 7.05
CA ASN A 5 9.28 0.62 5.96
C ASN A 5 7.91 1.33 6.03
N LYS A 6 7.37 1.58 7.24
CA LYS A 6 6.16 2.40 7.41
C LYS A 6 6.40 3.88 7.08
N GLU A 7 7.60 4.41 7.37
CA GLU A 7 7.98 5.77 6.96
C GLU A 7 8.06 5.91 5.44
N LYS A 8 8.68 4.94 4.75
CA LYS A 8 8.71 4.93 3.28
C LYS A 8 7.32 4.82 2.67
N ALA A 9 6.45 3.97 3.23
CA ALA A 9 5.05 3.87 2.80
C ALA A 9 4.32 5.21 2.99
N LEU A 10 4.52 5.89 4.13
CA LEU A 10 3.96 7.21 4.39
C LEU A 10 4.43 8.25 3.36
N ILE A 11 5.71 8.26 2.99
CA ILE A 11 6.25 9.15 1.95
C ILE A 11 5.53 8.89 0.61
N ASN A 12 5.35 7.63 0.23
CA ASN A 12 4.62 7.29 -1.00
C ASN A 12 3.15 7.73 -0.94
N PHE A 13 2.47 7.57 0.20
CA PHE A 13 1.10 8.07 0.37
C PHE A 13 1.02 9.59 0.24
N LYS A 14 1.97 10.34 0.82
CA LYS A 14 2.02 11.80 0.68
C LYS A 14 2.21 12.22 -0.78
N LYS A 15 3.13 11.56 -1.51
CA LYS A 15 3.33 11.79 -2.95
C LYS A 15 2.09 11.48 -3.77
N ALA A 16 1.43 10.34 -3.48
CA ALA A 16 0.20 9.94 -4.14
C ALA A 16 -0.92 10.96 -3.91
N ASN A 17 -1.05 11.48 -2.70
CA ASN A 17 -2.02 12.52 -2.36
C ASN A 17 -1.76 13.81 -3.15
N SER A 18 -0.52 14.28 -3.21
CA SER A 18 -0.17 15.48 -4.00
C SER A 18 -0.45 15.31 -5.49
N LEU A 19 -0.14 14.15 -6.06
CA LEU A 19 -0.47 13.85 -7.46
C LEU A 19 -1.98 13.74 -7.68
N LEU A 20 -2.73 13.19 -6.72
CA LEU A 20 -4.17 13.11 -6.82
C LEU A 20 -4.83 14.49 -6.80
N THR A 21 -4.36 15.42 -5.96
CA THR A 21 -4.80 16.83 -6.01
C THR A 21 -4.58 17.41 -7.40
N LYS A 22 -3.39 17.21 -7.99
CA LYS A 22 -3.11 17.67 -9.36
C LYS A 22 -4.05 17.04 -10.39
N ILE A 23 -4.33 15.74 -10.30
CA ILE A 23 -5.24 15.04 -11.23
C ILE A 23 -6.65 15.64 -11.16
N ILE A 24 -7.13 16.00 -9.96
CA ILE A 24 -8.42 16.67 -9.79
C ILE A 24 -8.39 18.02 -10.53
N ASP A 25 -7.39 18.86 -10.28
CA ASP A 25 -7.24 20.16 -10.95
C ASP A 25 -7.17 20.00 -12.48
N MET A 26 -6.41 19.03 -12.99
CA MET A 26 -6.30 18.73 -14.43
C MET A 26 -7.65 18.34 -15.02
N THR A 27 -8.47 17.59 -14.27
CA THR A 27 -9.79 17.14 -14.70
C THR A 27 -10.79 18.30 -14.72
N GLU A 28 -10.79 19.14 -13.68
CA GLU A 28 -11.64 20.33 -13.59
C GLU A 28 -11.33 21.34 -14.71
N ASN A 29 -10.07 21.43 -15.11
CA ASN A 29 -9.61 22.30 -16.20
C ASN A 29 -9.73 21.68 -17.61
N ASN A 30 -10.36 20.51 -17.75
CA ASN A 30 -10.50 19.79 -19.03
C ASN A 30 -9.16 19.57 -19.77
N GLU A 31 -8.09 19.24 -19.03
CA GLU A 31 -6.79 18.93 -19.64
C GLU A 31 -6.83 17.64 -20.47
N TYR A 32 -5.83 17.48 -21.34
CA TYR A 32 -5.74 16.34 -22.25
C TYR A 32 -5.73 14.99 -21.51
N CYS A 33 -6.69 14.13 -21.84
CA CYS A 33 -6.96 12.88 -21.13
C CYS A 33 -5.73 11.98 -20.97
N ILE A 34 -4.83 11.92 -21.96
CA ILE A 34 -3.62 11.09 -21.87
C ILE A 34 -2.71 11.55 -20.72
N ASN A 35 -2.61 12.85 -20.47
CA ASN A 35 -1.79 13.37 -19.37
C ASN A 35 -2.41 12.97 -18.02
N ILE A 36 -3.73 13.09 -17.90
CA ILE A 36 -4.49 12.66 -16.71
C ILE A 36 -4.27 11.16 -16.47
N MET A 37 -4.39 10.33 -17.51
CA MET A 37 -4.17 8.89 -17.43
C MET A 37 -2.74 8.54 -16.98
N GLN A 38 -1.73 9.24 -17.48
CA GLN A 38 -0.33 9.04 -17.06
C GLN A 38 -0.12 9.39 -15.58
N GLN A 39 -0.67 10.50 -15.11
CA GLN A 39 -0.59 10.88 -13.69
C GLN A 39 -1.34 9.87 -12.81
N ASN A 40 -2.51 9.40 -13.25
CA ASN A 40 -3.26 8.35 -12.55
C ASN A 40 -2.44 7.05 -12.41
N LEU A 41 -1.75 6.61 -13.46
CA LEU A 41 -0.87 5.45 -13.41
C LEU A 41 0.30 5.66 -12.43
N ALA A 42 0.84 6.88 -12.33
CA ALA A 42 1.87 7.20 -11.34
C ALA A 42 1.34 7.09 -9.90
N VAL A 43 0.11 7.56 -9.62
CA VAL A 43 -0.56 7.37 -8.33
C VAL A 43 -0.72 5.89 -8.01
N VAL A 44 -1.22 5.09 -8.95
CA VAL A 44 -1.36 3.63 -8.77
C VAL A 44 -0.01 2.99 -8.44
N GLY A 45 1.07 3.37 -9.14
CA GLY A 45 2.42 2.88 -8.87
C GLY A 45 2.89 3.19 -7.44
N LEU A 46 2.68 4.42 -6.96
CA LEU A 46 3.01 4.83 -5.60
C LEU A 46 2.22 4.03 -4.54
N LEU A 47 0.92 3.83 -4.76
CA LEU A 47 0.06 3.08 -3.85
C LEU A 47 0.46 1.59 -3.80
N ARG A 48 0.77 0.97 -4.95
CA ARG A 48 1.28 -0.41 -5.00
C ARG A 48 2.61 -0.55 -4.27
N SER A 49 3.52 0.41 -4.47
CA SER A 49 4.81 0.43 -3.77
C SER A 49 4.65 0.59 -2.25
N ALA A 50 3.77 1.50 -1.80
CA ALA A 50 3.46 1.66 -0.38
C ALA A 50 2.86 0.39 0.23
N HIS A 51 1.95 -0.28 -0.49
CA HIS A 51 1.36 -1.55 -0.06
C HIS A 51 2.43 -2.64 0.14
N GLN A 52 3.35 -2.79 -0.81
CA GLN A 52 4.45 -3.75 -0.72
C GLN A 52 5.34 -3.48 0.51
N MET A 53 5.69 -2.23 0.76
CA MET A 53 6.48 -1.84 1.94
C MET A 53 5.77 -2.18 3.26
N LEU A 54 4.45 -1.96 3.32
CA LEU A 54 3.64 -2.32 4.49
C LEU A 54 3.55 -3.84 4.67
N MET A 55 3.37 -4.59 3.59
CA MET A 55 3.34 -6.05 3.61
C MET A 55 4.67 -6.62 4.11
N GLU A 56 5.79 -6.17 3.54
CA GLU A 56 7.13 -6.58 3.98
C GLU A 56 7.36 -6.27 5.46
N ASN A 57 6.94 -5.08 5.91
CA ASN A 57 7.03 -4.72 7.31
C ASN A 57 6.18 -5.65 8.20
N HIS A 58 4.94 -5.95 7.80
CA HIS A 58 4.03 -6.81 8.56
C HIS A 58 4.59 -8.23 8.67
N LEU A 59 5.10 -8.78 7.57
CA LEU A 59 5.75 -10.08 7.51
C LEU A 59 6.96 -10.17 8.47
N ASN A 60 7.80 -9.14 8.49
CA ASN A 60 8.99 -9.10 9.34
C ASN A 60 8.73 -8.76 10.81
N SER A 61 7.51 -8.34 11.18
CA SER A 61 7.14 -7.96 12.54
C SER A 61 6.01 -8.83 13.09
N CYS A 62 4.76 -8.38 12.97
CA CYS A 62 3.58 -9.04 13.55
C CYS A 62 3.49 -10.52 13.16
N PHE A 63 3.68 -10.83 11.87
CA PHE A 63 3.58 -12.19 11.37
C PHE A 63 4.72 -13.08 11.90
N LYS A 64 5.98 -12.62 11.82
CA LYS A 64 7.14 -13.34 12.36
C LYS A 64 7.00 -13.61 13.86
N SER A 65 6.50 -12.65 14.64
CA SER A 65 6.22 -12.87 16.07
C SER A 65 5.09 -13.87 16.30
N ALA A 66 4.04 -13.86 15.46
CA ALA A 66 2.93 -14.79 15.58
C ALA A 66 3.33 -16.23 15.24
N ILE A 67 4.09 -16.44 14.16
CA ILE A 67 4.52 -17.77 13.72
C ILE A 67 5.48 -18.44 14.72
N ASN A 68 6.29 -17.63 15.43
CA ASN A 68 7.19 -18.11 16.48
C ASN A 68 6.48 -18.35 17.83
N SER A 69 5.20 -17.97 17.96
CA SER A 69 4.44 -18.21 19.19
C SER A 69 3.96 -19.66 19.28
N LYS A 70 3.68 -20.16 20.49
CA LYS A 70 3.06 -21.48 20.70
C LYS A 70 1.53 -21.49 20.45
N ASN A 71 0.95 -20.36 20.05
CA ASN A 71 -0.50 -20.21 19.89
C ASN A 71 -0.92 -20.52 18.45
N GLU A 72 -1.36 -21.76 18.21
CA GLU A 72 -1.81 -22.22 16.89
C GLU A 72 -2.99 -21.44 16.32
N LYS A 73 -3.90 -20.94 17.17
CA LYS A 73 -5.02 -20.10 16.74
C LYS A 73 -4.51 -18.80 16.13
N LYS A 74 -3.58 -18.14 16.82
CA LYS A 74 -2.95 -16.89 16.36
C LYS A 74 -2.20 -17.06 15.04
N LYS A 75 -1.54 -18.22 14.83
CA LYS A 75 -0.88 -18.54 13.55
C LYS A 75 -1.89 -18.61 12.40
N LYS A 76 -2.98 -19.36 12.58
CA LYS A 76 -4.04 -19.51 11.57
C LYS A 76 -4.71 -18.18 11.23
N GLU A 77 -4.99 -17.35 12.22
CA GLU A 77 -5.57 -16.02 12.03
C GLU A 77 -4.66 -15.14 11.16
N MET A 78 -3.38 -15.07 11.49
CA MET A 78 -2.40 -14.26 10.73
C MET A 78 -2.22 -14.72 9.28
N ILE A 79 -2.19 -16.04 9.03
CA ILE A 79 -2.16 -16.58 7.66
C ILE A 79 -3.43 -16.18 6.90
N THR A 80 -4.59 -16.27 7.54
CA THR A 80 -5.88 -15.90 6.94
C THR A 80 -5.94 -14.42 6.58
N GLU A 81 -5.43 -13.55 7.45
CA GLU A 81 -5.34 -12.11 7.18
C GLU A 81 -4.49 -11.80 5.95
N ILE A 82 -3.30 -12.41 5.83
CA ILE A 82 -2.43 -12.22 4.66
C ILE A 82 -3.12 -12.70 3.39
N LEU A 83 -3.70 -13.90 3.39
CA LEU A 83 -4.41 -14.43 2.23
C LEU A 83 -5.58 -13.53 1.81
N LYS A 84 -6.30 -12.95 2.77
CA LYS A 84 -7.39 -12.00 2.50
C LYS A 84 -6.85 -10.74 1.79
N VAL A 85 -5.75 -10.17 2.28
CA VAL A 85 -5.15 -8.96 1.69
C VAL A 85 -4.56 -9.25 0.31
N THR A 86 -3.85 -10.36 0.11
CA THR A 86 -3.30 -10.75 -1.20
C THR A 86 -4.40 -10.97 -2.24
N LYS A 87 -5.55 -11.53 -1.86
CA LYS A 87 -6.71 -11.66 -2.77
C LYS A 87 -7.26 -10.31 -3.22
N LEU A 88 -7.17 -9.25 -2.40
CA LEU A 88 -7.59 -7.91 -2.79
C LEU A 88 -6.57 -7.23 -3.71
N PHE A 89 -5.27 -7.48 -3.49
CA PHE A 89 -4.21 -6.90 -4.30
C PHE A 89 -4.18 -7.41 -5.76
N ASN A 90 -4.64 -8.65 -5.97
CA ASN A 90 -4.66 -9.29 -7.29
C ASN A 90 -6.01 -9.11 -8.03
N LYS A 91 -6.94 -8.36 -7.47
CA LYS A 91 -8.16 -7.93 -8.16
C LYS A 91 -7.92 -6.58 -8.82
#